data_AF-A0A2A4HX19-F1
#
_entry.id   AF-A0A2A4HX19-F1
#
_cell.length_a   1.000
_cell.length_b   1.000
_cell.length_c   1.000
_cell.angle_alpha   90.00
_cell.angle_beta   90.00
_cell.angle_gamma   90.00
#
_symmetry.space_group_name_H-M   'P 1'
#
loop_
_entity.id
_entity.type
_entity.pdbx_description
1 polymer ?
#
loop_
_entity_poly.entity_id
_entity_poly.type
_entity_poly.pdbx_seq_one_letter_code
_entity_poly.pdbx_strand_id
1 'polypeptide(L)'
;MPYEIKLFHSQPQFRCTRGRMPARKIRRNRGVEYRTTRNHSSLKGSRWRTGSVPMESTERGSILVNARIRPRGVTLYFDASPTFEPVTDRMIGEEFRPYDYQHPVPASVAGSDPLLRDLMATAAFRRLADIRFLGGIDYFLVRYPNGALGNRRYNRLQHSVGVAHLAKLYADVKGLRLKEARLAYVAALLHDVGHAPLSHTLEAAFKRSFGIDHHIAGSEILLGHSPYGREITDVLTSYGLDPEEVLAIASGEQDRFDGFFSGPINFDTIEGILRSWMYVKKNTNAVTPEKVVLASINRANDTDMRTVDAFWEFKDHAYRFIVRSEFGVASDFLCESIVLQNITRLERNDYFLTEKQIFKKIPDLKRLLLKFQFRRQKAQSEREEIPYKARFFSIDQRFDFYSRNDRGRYTQRKEDRVMRAPNPASVDDLPSPSIPASFNGLDI
;
A
#
# COMPACT_ATOMS: atom_id res chain seq x y z
N MET A 1 0.06 -31.34 23.48
CA MET A 1 -1.40 -31.22 23.24
C MET A 1 -1.63 -30.01 22.34
N PRO A 2 -1.68 -30.16 21.01
CA PRO A 2 -1.93 -29.04 20.11
C PRO A 2 -3.43 -28.80 19.98
N TYR A 3 -3.88 -27.57 20.21
CA TYR A 3 -5.27 -27.17 19.97
C TYR A 3 -5.42 -26.68 18.52
N GLU A 4 -6.12 -27.48 17.72
CA GLU A 4 -6.70 -27.08 16.42
C GLU A 4 -7.88 -26.12 16.66
N ILE A 5 -7.85 -24.94 16.03
CA ILE A 5 -9.01 -24.05 15.98
C ILE A 5 -9.78 -24.35 14.69
N LYS A 6 -10.91 -25.06 14.83
CA LYS A 6 -11.91 -25.27 13.78
C LYS A 6 -12.65 -23.97 13.49
N LEU A 7 -12.59 -23.50 12.25
CA LEU A 7 -13.43 -22.42 11.72
C LEU A 7 -14.87 -22.94 11.54
N PHE A 8 -15.78 -22.56 12.43
CA PHE A 8 -17.21 -22.76 12.23
C PHE A 8 -17.76 -21.72 11.23
N HIS A 9 -18.26 -22.21 10.09
CA HIS A 9 -19.13 -21.45 9.20
C HIS A 9 -20.53 -21.38 9.82
N SER A 10 -20.97 -20.19 10.22
CA SER A 10 -22.38 -19.92 10.52
C SER A 10 -22.93 -18.92 9.49
N GLN A 11 -23.82 -19.40 8.63
CA GLN A 11 -24.66 -18.54 7.79
C GLN A 11 -25.76 -17.90 8.63
N PRO A 12 -26.06 -16.59 8.48
CA PRO A 12 -27.29 -16.02 9.02
C PRO A 12 -28.45 -16.28 8.06
N GLN A 13 -29.44 -17.03 8.52
CA GLN A 13 -30.77 -17.10 7.92
C GLN A 13 -31.51 -15.77 8.17
N PHE A 14 -31.85 -15.04 7.11
CA PHE A 14 -32.74 -13.88 7.20
C PHE A 14 -34.18 -14.34 7.41
N ARG A 15 -34.73 -14.12 8.62
CA ARG A 15 -36.18 -14.14 8.87
C ARG A 15 -36.75 -12.74 8.72
N CYS A 16 -37.64 -12.58 7.75
CA CYS A 16 -38.42 -11.38 7.49
C CYS A 16 -39.50 -11.22 8.58
N THR A 17 -39.45 -10.14 9.37
CA THR A 17 -40.56 -9.71 10.22
C THR A 17 -41.07 -8.35 9.75
N ARG A 18 -42.32 -8.33 9.31
CA ARG A 18 -43.06 -7.13 8.87
C ARG A 18 -43.39 -6.25 10.09
N GLY A 19 -42.75 -5.10 10.20
CA GLY A 19 -43.11 -4.02 11.13
C GLY A 19 -43.74 -2.85 10.40
N ARG A 20 -45.01 -2.53 10.72
CA ARG A 20 -45.76 -1.38 10.20
C ARG A 20 -45.14 -0.06 10.68
N MET A 21 -44.89 0.87 9.76
CA MET A 21 -44.62 2.29 10.04
C MET A 21 -45.89 3.13 9.80
N PRO A 22 -46.19 4.14 10.64
CA PRO A 22 -47.40 4.95 10.50
C PRO A 22 -47.23 6.10 9.49
N ALA A 23 -48.30 6.36 8.75
CA ALA A 23 -48.41 7.43 7.76
C ALA A 23 -48.34 8.83 8.42
N ARG A 24 -47.57 9.75 7.82
CA ARG A 24 -47.76 11.19 8.04
C ARG A 24 -47.85 11.97 6.72
N LYS A 25 -48.92 12.77 6.72
CA LYS A 25 -49.53 13.65 5.73
C LYS A 25 -48.60 14.40 4.79
N ILE A 26 -48.98 14.28 3.52
CA ILE A 26 -48.68 15.11 2.36
C ILE A 26 -49.02 16.58 2.64
N ARG A 27 -48.13 17.50 2.24
CA ARG A 27 -48.47 18.89 1.94
C ARG A 27 -47.92 19.23 0.56
N ARG A 28 -48.83 19.36 -0.42
CA ARG A 28 -48.58 19.81 -1.79
C ARG A 28 -48.28 21.31 -1.80
N ASN A 29 -47.32 21.74 -2.61
CA ASN A 29 -47.50 22.92 -3.46
C ASN A 29 -46.55 22.92 -4.66
N ARG A 30 -47.17 23.00 -5.85
CA ARG A 30 -46.84 23.74 -7.09
C ARG A 30 -45.33 23.90 -7.40
N GLY A 31 -44.77 23.43 -8.51
CA GLY A 31 -45.29 23.29 -9.87
C GLY A 31 -44.42 24.15 -10.79
N VAL A 32 -43.54 23.56 -11.59
CA VAL A 32 -42.92 24.17 -12.78
C VAL A 32 -42.72 23.06 -13.83
N GLU A 33 -43.18 23.36 -15.04
CA GLU A 33 -43.36 22.48 -16.18
C GLU A 33 -42.04 22.07 -16.86
N TYR A 34 -41.99 20.82 -17.35
CA TYR A 34 -41.03 20.36 -18.33
C TYR A 34 -41.54 20.66 -19.74
N ARG A 35 -40.75 21.41 -20.53
CA ARG A 35 -41.01 21.61 -21.95
C ARG A 35 -40.21 20.60 -22.77
N THR A 36 -40.93 19.70 -23.41
CA THR A 36 -40.45 18.76 -24.43
C THR A 36 -40.22 19.49 -25.76
N THR A 37 -39.13 19.18 -26.44
CA THR A 37 -39.06 19.33 -27.91
C THR A 37 -38.45 18.06 -28.50
N ARG A 38 -39.26 17.37 -29.30
CA ARG A 38 -38.85 16.33 -30.24
C ARG A 38 -38.28 17.03 -31.48
N ASN A 39 -37.22 16.48 -32.06
CA ASN A 39 -37.00 16.56 -33.50
C ASN A 39 -36.68 15.17 -34.03
N HIS A 40 -37.50 14.74 -35.00
CA HIS A 40 -37.30 13.58 -35.84
C HIS A 40 -36.44 13.97 -37.05
N SER A 41 -35.49 13.10 -37.40
CA SER A 41 -35.10 12.88 -38.79
C SER A 41 -34.67 11.41 -38.95
N SER A 42 -35.37 10.72 -39.84
CA SER A 42 -35.33 9.29 -40.13
C SER A 42 -34.46 8.95 -41.35
N LEU A 43 -34.22 7.63 -41.52
CA LEU A 43 -33.85 6.86 -42.74
C LEU A 43 -32.33 6.67 -42.94
N LYS A 44 -31.73 5.49 -43.17
CA LYS A 44 -32.08 4.10 -43.59
C LYS A 44 -30.98 3.18 -42.95
N GLY A 45 -31.08 1.88 -42.68
CA GLY A 45 -31.94 0.79 -43.15
C GLY A 45 -31.07 -0.33 -43.77
N SER A 46 -30.85 -1.45 -43.06
CA SER A 46 -30.57 -2.77 -43.67
C SER A 46 -30.69 -3.92 -42.64
N ARG A 47 -31.76 -4.72 -42.81
CA ARG A 47 -32.00 -6.07 -42.26
C ARG A 47 -31.05 -7.09 -42.90
N TRP A 48 -30.77 -8.24 -42.27
CA TRP A 48 -31.33 -9.61 -42.50
C TRP A 48 -30.35 -10.58 -41.78
N ARG A 49 -30.62 -11.78 -41.25
CA ARG A 49 -31.76 -12.71 -41.12
C ARG A 49 -31.44 -13.66 -39.95
N THR A 50 -32.49 -14.14 -39.30
CA THR A 50 -32.55 -15.27 -38.37
C THR A 50 -32.50 -16.62 -39.11
N GLY A 51 -31.97 -17.66 -38.46
CA GLY A 51 -32.14 -19.06 -38.85
C GLY A 51 -31.86 -19.97 -37.65
N SER A 52 -32.83 -20.80 -37.29
CA SER A 52 -32.88 -21.62 -36.08
C SER A 52 -33.04 -23.11 -36.44
N VAL A 53 -32.30 -24.00 -35.74
CA VAL A 53 -32.68 -25.36 -35.25
C VAL A 53 -32.75 -26.51 -36.32
N PRO A 54 -32.53 -27.83 -36.04
CA PRO A 54 -32.53 -28.54 -34.74
C PRO A 54 -31.37 -29.50 -34.40
N MET A 55 -31.51 -29.99 -33.16
CA MET A 55 -30.80 -31.01 -32.40
C MET A 55 -31.29 -32.43 -32.75
N GLU A 56 -30.41 -33.42 -32.82
CA GLU A 56 -30.78 -34.85 -32.76
C GLU A 56 -29.67 -35.71 -32.14
N SER A 57 -30.09 -36.70 -31.36
CA SER A 57 -29.32 -37.63 -30.53
C SER A 57 -29.12 -38.99 -31.21
N THR A 58 -28.00 -39.70 -30.99
CA THR A 58 -27.95 -41.12 -30.53
C THR A 58 -26.53 -41.74 -30.51
N GLU A 59 -26.29 -42.46 -29.41
CA GLU A 59 -25.58 -43.72 -29.15
C GLU A 59 -24.18 -44.14 -29.72
N ARG A 60 -23.42 -44.66 -28.74
CA ARG A 60 -22.28 -45.60 -28.67
C ARG A 60 -21.83 -46.36 -29.93
N GLY A 61 -20.50 -46.45 -30.08
CA GLY A 61 -19.83 -47.51 -30.85
C GLY A 61 -18.31 -47.40 -30.79
N SER A 62 -17.67 -48.28 -30.02
CA SER A 62 -16.21 -48.47 -29.97
C SER A 62 -15.73 -49.29 -31.17
N ILE A 63 -14.86 -48.73 -32.02
CA ILE A 63 -14.02 -49.49 -32.95
C ILE A 63 -12.62 -48.85 -33.00
N LEU A 64 -11.62 -49.64 -32.61
CA LEU A 64 -10.21 -49.40 -32.86
C LEU A 64 -9.93 -49.51 -34.36
N VAL A 65 -9.50 -48.42 -34.99
CA VAL A 65 -8.83 -48.47 -36.30
C VAL A 65 -7.59 -47.61 -36.24
N ASN A 66 -6.43 -48.27 -36.35
CA ASN A 66 -5.14 -47.65 -36.59
C ASN A 66 -5.16 -46.98 -37.97
N ALA A 67 -5.17 -45.66 -38.02
CA ALA A 67 -4.90 -44.90 -39.24
C ALA A 67 -3.97 -43.73 -38.92
N ARG A 68 -2.72 -43.83 -39.37
CA ARG A 68 -1.77 -42.72 -39.42
C ARG A 68 -2.33 -41.64 -40.34
N ILE A 69 -2.79 -40.53 -39.76
CA ILE A 69 -3.11 -39.30 -40.49
C ILE A 69 -2.10 -38.24 -40.07
N ARG A 70 -1.28 -37.79 -41.02
CA ARG A 70 -0.42 -36.61 -40.88
C ARG A 70 -1.31 -35.36 -40.79
N PRO A 71 -1.16 -34.47 -39.79
CA PRO A 71 -1.86 -33.19 -39.83
C PRO A 71 -1.14 -32.24 -40.80
N ARG A 72 -1.91 -31.71 -41.75
CA ARG A 72 -1.56 -30.55 -42.58
C ARG A 72 -1.33 -29.36 -41.65
N GLY A 73 -0.26 -28.61 -41.93
CA GLY A 73 0.13 -27.42 -41.19
C GLY A 73 -0.97 -26.36 -41.17
N VAL A 74 -1.43 -26.03 -39.97
CA VAL A 74 -2.00 -24.73 -39.66
C VAL A 74 -0.87 -23.96 -38.98
N THR A 75 -0.27 -23.01 -39.70
CA THR A 75 0.67 -22.06 -39.13
C THR A 75 -0.11 -21.14 -38.20
N LEU A 76 -0.09 -21.44 -36.90
CA LEU A 76 -0.42 -20.46 -35.89
C LEU A 76 0.74 -19.46 -35.85
N TYR A 77 0.48 -18.24 -36.32
CA TYR A 77 1.35 -17.11 -36.02
C TYR A 77 1.28 -16.88 -34.50
N PHE A 78 2.26 -17.41 -33.77
CA PHE A 78 2.62 -16.85 -32.48
C PHE A 78 3.25 -15.50 -32.80
N ASP A 79 2.48 -14.44 -32.58
CA ASP A 79 2.99 -13.07 -32.64
C ASP A 79 4.18 -13.00 -31.69
N ALA A 80 5.31 -12.55 -32.23
CA ALA A 80 6.59 -12.55 -31.54
C ALA A 80 6.46 -11.81 -30.20
N SER A 81 6.97 -12.43 -29.14
CA SER A 81 7.22 -11.71 -27.88
C SER A 81 7.94 -10.40 -28.22
N PRO A 82 7.43 -9.23 -27.81
CA PRO A 82 8.10 -7.97 -28.09
C PRO A 82 9.50 -8.07 -27.48
N THR A 83 10.52 -8.04 -28.33
CA THR A 83 11.91 -7.92 -27.92
C THR A 83 12.05 -6.56 -27.27
N PHE A 84 12.05 -6.55 -25.94
CA PHE A 84 12.29 -5.35 -25.15
C PHE A 84 13.76 -4.98 -25.31
N GLU A 85 14.03 -3.87 -25.97
CA GLU A 85 15.32 -3.18 -25.84
C GLU A 85 15.52 -2.87 -24.34
N PRO A 86 16.67 -3.17 -23.74
CA PRO A 86 16.93 -2.83 -22.35
C PRO A 86 16.76 -1.32 -22.18
N VAL A 87 15.98 -0.92 -21.16
CA VAL A 87 15.83 0.51 -20.82
C VAL A 87 17.21 1.02 -20.39
N THR A 88 17.91 1.67 -21.32
CA THR A 88 19.20 2.31 -21.03
C THR A 88 18.97 3.61 -20.28
N ASP A 89 19.97 4.06 -19.51
CA ASP A 89 19.95 5.35 -18.78
C ASP A 89 19.54 6.55 -19.65
N ARG A 90 19.63 6.43 -20.99
CA ARG A 90 19.20 7.44 -21.98
C ARG A 90 17.69 7.58 -22.17
N MET A 91 16.87 6.59 -21.80
CA MET A 91 15.40 6.68 -21.95
C MET A 91 14.74 7.51 -20.85
N ILE A 92 15.52 7.92 -19.84
CA ILE A 92 15.12 8.89 -18.83
C ILE A 92 15.52 10.27 -19.38
N GLY A 93 14.58 10.96 -20.04
CA GLY A 93 14.81 12.32 -20.52
C GLY A 93 15.05 13.29 -19.36
N GLU A 94 16.04 14.18 -19.55
CA GLU A 94 16.68 15.07 -18.56
C GLU A 94 17.71 14.37 -17.65
N GLU A 95 18.88 15.01 -17.45
CA GLU A 95 20.00 14.53 -16.61
C GLU A 95 19.51 13.75 -15.38
N PHE A 96 20.12 12.60 -15.09
CA PHE A 96 19.83 11.77 -13.91
C PHE A 96 19.82 12.62 -12.63
N ARG A 97 18.64 13.11 -12.23
CA ARG A 97 18.44 13.76 -10.94
C ARG A 97 18.13 12.66 -9.94
N PRO A 98 18.90 12.55 -8.84
CA PRO A 98 18.61 11.58 -7.80
C PRO A 98 17.15 11.74 -7.32
N TYR A 99 16.47 10.61 -7.06
CA TYR A 99 15.14 10.63 -6.46
C TYR A 99 15.12 11.55 -5.24
N ASP A 100 14.35 12.62 -5.35
CA ASP A 100 14.38 13.67 -4.36
C ASP A 100 13.42 13.36 -3.21
N TYR A 101 13.95 12.74 -2.16
CA TYR A 101 13.19 12.53 -0.92
C TYR A 101 12.76 13.84 -0.26
N GLN A 102 13.36 14.99 -0.60
CA GLN A 102 12.95 16.30 -0.09
C GLN A 102 11.68 16.81 -0.77
N HIS A 103 11.57 16.55 -2.07
CA HIS A 103 10.45 16.91 -2.91
C HIS A 103 9.96 15.67 -3.69
N PRO A 104 9.36 14.67 -3.02
CA PRO A 104 8.92 13.42 -3.67
C PRO A 104 7.76 13.64 -4.65
N VAL A 105 7.36 14.89 -4.86
CA VAL A 105 6.51 15.32 -5.96
C VAL A 105 7.43 15.91 -7.01
N PRO A 106 7.94 15.14 -7.99
CA PRO A 106 8.23 15.74 -9.26
C PRO A 106 6.93 16.38 -9.73
N ALA A 107 6.98 17.64 -10.19
CA ALA A 107 5.82 18.31 -10.78
C ALA A 107 5.15 17.46 -11.89
N SER A 108 5.86 16.48 -12.45
CA SER A 108 5.36 15.54 -13.46
C SER A 108 4.28 14.56 -12.97
N VAL A 109 4.22 14.17 -11.68
CA VAL A 109 3.20 13.21 -11.19
C VAL A 109 1.85 13.92 -10.97
N ALA A 110 1.86 15.09 -10.34
CA ALA A 110 0.65 15.89 -10.11
C ALA A 110 0.24 16.74 -11.32
N GLY A 111 1.21 17.14 -12.16
CA GLY A 111 1.00 18.08 -13.27
C GLY A 111 0.53 17.43 -14.58
N SER A 112 0.71 16.12 -14.77
CA SER A 112 0.40 15.46 -16.06
C SER A 112 -0.97 14.79 -16.15
N ASP A 113 -1.56 14.31 -15.05
CA ASP A 113 -2.89 13.67 -15.06
C ASP A 113 -3.89 14.37 -14.12
N PRO A 114 -4.98 14.95 -14.65
CA PRO A 114 -6.10 15.47 -13.86
C PRO A 114 -6.62 14.51 -12.78
N LEU A 115 -6.66 13.21 -13.04
CA LEU A 115 -7.13 12.22 -12.06
C LEU A 115 -6.29 12.21 -10.78
N LEU A 116 -4.96 12.17 -10.92
CA LEU A 116 -4.05 12.17 -9.77
C LEU A 116 -4.18 13.47 -8.97
N ARG A 117 -4.27 14.60 -9.65
CA ARG A 117 -4.46 15.90 -9.00
C ARG A 117 -5.77 15.95 -8.19
N ASP A 118 -6.87 15.48 -8.77
CA ASP A 118 -8.17 15.51 -8.12
C ASP A 118 -8.22 14.52 -6.94
N LEU A 119 -7.62 13.33 -7.06
CA LEU A 119 -7.46 12.40 -5.94
C LEU A 119 -6.61 12.99 -4.81
N MET A 120 -5.50 13.66 -5.14
CA MET A 120 -4.64 14.31 -4.17
C MET A 120 -5.28 15.51 -3.47
N ALA A 121 -6.30 16.12 -4.09
CA ALA A 121 -7.06 17.21 -3.51
C ALA A 121 -8.06 16.72 -2.43
N THR A 122 -8.41 15.43 -2.43
CA THR A 122 -9.42 14.88 -1.51
C THR A 122 -9.02 14.97 -0.05
N ALA A 123 -10.00 15.10 0.84
CA ALA A 123 -9.76 15.17 2.28
C ALA A 123 -9.07 13.89 2.81
N ALA A 124 -9.47 12.73 2.30
CA ALA A 124 -8.88 11.43 2.67
C ALA A 124 -7.38 11.37 2.33
N PHE A 125 -6.99 11.81 1.14
CA PHE A 125 -5.59 11.79 0.73
C PHE A 125 -4.78 12.89 1.42
N ARG A 126 -5.30 14.12 1.50
CA ARG A 126 -4.63 15.24 2.19
C ARG A 126 -4.37 14.96 3.67
N ARG A 127 -5.19 14.13 4.30
CA ARG A 127 -4.98 13.65 5.68
C ARG A 127 -3.60 13.03 5.87
N LEU A 128 -3.11 12.28 4.88
CA LEU A 128 -1.83 11.58 4.93
C LEU A 128 -0.63 12.54 5.12
N ALA A 129 -0.79 13.84 4.83
CA ALA A 129 0.23 14.85 5.10
C ALA A 129 0.52 15.03 6.60
N ASP A 130 -0.45 14.69 7.45
CA ASP A 130 -0.38 14.77 8.91
C ASP A 130 -0.37 13.38 9.56
N ILE A 131 0.13 12.38 8.84
CA ILE A 131 0.39 11.02 9.35
C ILE A 131 1.85 10.67 9.08
N ARG A 132 2.64 10.47 10.14
CA ARG A 132 4.07 10.14 10.09
C ARG A 132 4.32 8.80 9.44
N PHE A 133 5.36 8.72 8.63
CA PHE A 133 5.69 7.53 7.86
C PHE A 133 6.07 6.34 8.77
N LEU A 134 7.04 6.52 9.68
CA LEU A 134 7.39 5.49 10.67
C LEU A 134 6.62 5.60 11.98
N GLY A 135 5.48 6.30 11.98
CA GLY A 135 4.64 6.40 13.16
C GLY A 135 5.32 7.09 14.35
N GLY A 136 5.27 6.46 15.52
CA GLY A 136 5.95 6.93 16.74
C GLY A 136 7.46 6.99 16.59
N ILE A 137 8.05 6.06 15.84
CA ILE A 137 9.51 5.98 15.61
C ILE A 137 10.05 7.28 14.99
N ASP A 138 9.30 7.92 14.08
CA ASP A 138 9.67 9.20 13.46
C ASP A 138 9.97 10.31 14.49
N TYR A 139 9.18 10.35 15.57
CA TYR A 139 9.31 11.37 16.61
C TYR A 139 10.55 11.16 17.48
N PHE A 140 10.91 9.90 17.74
CA PHE A 140 12.07 9.57 18.55
C PHE A 140 13.38 9.62 17.77
N LEU A 141 13.39 9.19 16.50
CA LEU A 141 14.56 9.32 15.61
C LEU A 141 14.88 10.78 15.32
N VAL A 142 13.85 11.57 15.04
CA VAL A 142 14.00 12.97 14.63
C VAL A 142 13.29 13.83 15.66
N ARG A 143 13.93 14.07 16.81
CA ARG A 143 13.32 14.82 17.92
C ARG A 143 13.03 16.28 17.56
N TYR A 144 14.00 16.94 16.92
CA TYR A 144 13.97 18.35 16.55
C TYR A 144 14.22 18.54 15.05
N PRO A 145 13.18 18.35 14.21
CA PRO A 145 13.32 18.49 12.77
C PRO A 145 13.70 19.93 12.40
N ASN A 146 14.73 20.09 11.57
CA ASN A 146 15.19 21.39 11.09
C ASN A 146 15.12 21.53 9.55
N GLY A 147 14.59 20.51 8.87
CA GLY A 147 14.42 20.50 7.42
C GLY A 147 15.66 20.04 6.63
N ALA A 148 16.82 19.89 7.29
CA ALA A 148 17.99 19.32 6.65
C ALA A 148 17.76 17.85 6.27
N LEU A 149 18.48 17.38 5.24
CA LEU A 149 18.44 15.98 4.82
C LEU A 149 18.80 15.06 5.99
N GLY A 150 17.98 14.05 6.27
CA GLY A 150 18.08 13.18 7.45
C GLY A 150 17.88 13.85 8.82
N ASN A 151 17.38 15.09 8.88
CA ASN A 151 16.79 15.67 10.10
C ASN A 151 15.39 16.22 9.79
N ARG A 152 14.56 15.33 9.25
CA ARG A 152 13.16 15.57 8.93
C ARG A 152 12.35 14.32 9.15
N ARG A 153 11.05 14.50 9.40
CA ARG A 153 10.08 13.41 9.46
C ARG A 153 9.36 13.34 8.12
N TYR A 154 9.26 12.15 7.55
CA TYR A 154 8.43 11.92 6.37
C TYR A 154 6.98 11.68 6.78
N ASN A 155 6.08 11.69 5.80
CA ASN A 155 4.67 11.38 6.02
C ASN A 155 4.16 10.37 4.97
N ARG A 156 2.99 9.79 5.24
CA ARG A 156 2.32 8.83 4.36
C ARG A 156 2.02 9.43 2.99
N LEU A 157 1.68 10.72 2.90
CA LEU A 157 1.42 11.38 1.62
C LEU A 157 2.66 11.33 0.71
N GLN A 158 3.82 11.69 1.25
CA GLN A 158 5.09 11.68 0.52
C GLN A 158 5.42 10.27 0.01
N HIS A 159 5.22 9.26 0.84
CA HIS A 159 5.39 7.86 0.47
C HIS A 159 4.42 7.45 -0.65
N SER A 160 3.11 7.67 -0.47
CA SER A 160 2.08 7.34 -1.46
C SER A 160 2.33 7.98 -2.84
N VAL A 161 2.77 9.25 -2.88
CA VAL A 161 3.15 9.90 -4.15
C VAL A 161 4.39 9.26 -4.76
N GLY A 162 5.38 8.89 -3.94
CA GLY A 162 6.56 8.15 -4.39
C GLY A 162 6.21 6.80 -5.00
N VAL A 163 5.34 6.03 -4.36
CA VAL A 163 4.88 4.73 -4.87
C VAL A 163 4.11 4.90 -6.19
N ALA A 164 3.26 5.94 -6.30
CA ALA A 164 2.58 6.30 -7.56
C ALA A 164 3.56 6.69 -8.67
N HIS A 165 4.65 7.39 -8.35
CA HIS A 165 5.71 7.71 -9.30
C HIS A 165 6.36 6.44 -9.87
N LEU A 166 6.69 5.47 -9.00
CA LEU A 166 7.26 4.18 -9.42
C LEU A 166 6.31 3.37 -10.29
N ALA A 167 5.03 3.35 -9.95
CA ALA A 167 4.00 2.69 -10.76
C ALA A 167 3.81 3.36 -12.13
N LYS A 168 3.93 4.69 -12.21
CA LYS A 168 3.92 5.44 -13.48
C LYS A 168 5.15 5.11 -14.33
N LEU A 169 6.35 5.10 -13.74
CA LEU A 169 7.58 4.67 -14.41
C LEU A 169 7.43 3.25 -14.99
N TYR A 170 6.91 2.32 -14.19
CA TYR A 170 6.60 0.96 -14.65
C TYR A 170 5.62 0.97 -15.82
N ALA A 171 4.52 1.72 -15.73
CA ALA A 171 3.51 1.79 -16.78
C ALA A 171 4.07 2.35 -18.10
N ASP A 172 4.89 3.40 -18.01
CA ASP A 172 5.54 4.04 -19.15
C ASP A 172 6.55 3.07 -19.81
N VAL A 173 7.40 2.42 -19.01
CA VAL A 173 8.35 1.42 -19.49
C VAL A 173 7.64 0.27 -20.17
N LYS A 174 6.61 -0.30 -19.55
CA LYS A 174 5.83 -1.43 -20.08
C LYS A 174 4.92 -1.07 -21.26
N GLY A 175 4.80 0.22 -21.62
CA GLY A 175 3.92 0.69 -22.68
C GLY A 175 2.44 0.39 -22.40
N LEU A 176 2.01 0.49 -21.13
CA LEU A 176 0.63 0.19 -20.76
C LEU A 176 -0.34 1.19 -21.41
N ARG A 177 -1.49 0.68 -21.86
CA ARG A 177 -2.59 1.54 -22.32
C ARG A 177 -3.05 2.43 -21.16
N LEU A 178 -3.50 3.65 -21.50
CA LEU A 178 -3.87 4.67 -20.51
C LEU A 178 -4.70 4.12 -19.35
N LYS A 179 -5.78 3.37 -19.61
CA LYS A 179 -6.63 2.81 -18.54
C LYS A 179 -5.85 1.90 -17.56
N GLU A 180 -5.02 0.97 -18.07
CA GLU A 180 -4.21 0.09 -17.24
C GLU A 180 -3.12 0.88 -16.49
N ALA A 181 -2.49 1.85 -17.15
CA ALA A 181 -1.56 2.76 -16.51
C ALA A 181 -2.22 3.49 -15.33
N ARG A 182 -3.43 4.04 -15.54
CA ARG A 182 -4.22 4.71 -14.49
C ARG A 182 -4.47 3.78 -13.31
N LEU A 183 -4.93 2.55 -13.57
CA LEU A 183 -5.17 1.56 -12.52
C LEU A 183 -3.91 1.32 -11.68
N ALA A 184 -2.75 1.15 -12.32
CA ALA A 184 -1.48 0.94 -11.61
C ALA A 184 -1.13 2.13 -10.71
N TYR A 185 -0.99 3.34 -11.24
CA TYR A 185 -0.53 4.47 -10.42
C TYR A 185 -1.59 4.99 -9.45
N VAL A 186 -2.88 4.76 -9.68
CA VAL A 186 -3.95 5.10 -8.72
C VAL A 186 -3.99 4.11 -7.58
N ALA A 187 -3.89 2.80 -7.84
CA ALA A 187 -3.77 1.80 -6.79
C ALA A 187 -2.52 2.05 -5.93
N ALA A 188 -1.39 2.36 -6.57
CA ALA A 188 -0.17 2.76 -5.90
C ALA A 188 -0.32 4.06 -5.08
N LEU A 189 -1.04 5.07 -5.57
CA LEU A 189 -1.32 6.29 -4.81
C LEU A 189 -2.17 5.99 -3.57
N LEU A 190 -3.19 5.16 -3.70
CA LEU A 190 -4.22 4.97 -2.67
C LEU A 190 -3.94 3.81 -1.70
N HIS A 191 -2.91 2.99 -1.92
CA HIS A 191 -2.62 1.79 -1.11
C HIS A 191 -2.57 2.07 0.40
N ASP A 192 -2.06 3.26 0.76
CA ASP A 192 -1.79 3.68 2.13
C ASP A 192 -2.86 4.64 2.71
N VAL A 193 -3.93 4.92 1.95
CA VAL A 193 -4.97 5.88 2.37
C VAL A 193 -5.66 5.45 3.66
N GLY A 194 -5.64 4.15 3.95
CA GLY A 194 -6.17 3.52 5.13
C GLY A 194 -5.37 3.71 6.41
N HIS A 195 -4.18 4.33 6.43
CA HIS A 195 -3.43 4.40 7.69
C HIS A 195 -4.00 5.37 8.73
N ALA A 196 -3.95 4.95 10.00
CA ALA A 196 -4.29 5.76 11.17
C ALA A 196 -3.18 6.77 11.53
N PRO A 197 -3.47 7.77 12.41
CA PRO A 197 -2.44 8.57 13.06
C PRO A 197 -1.32 7.73 13.67
N LEU A 198 -0.07 8.17 13.52
CA LEU A 198 1.12 7.39 13.89
C LEU A 198 1.19 6.01 13.22
N SER A 199 0.52 5.79 12.10
CA SER A 199 0.81 4.66 11.21
C SER A 199 0.68 3.30 11.90
N HIS A 200 1.69 2.43 11.79
CA HIS A 200 1.69 1.10 12.39
C HIS A 200 1.68 1.13 13.93
N THR A 201 2.16 2.22 14.54
CA THR A 201 2.31 2.33 15.99
C THR A 201 0.99 2.22 16.75
N LEU A 202 -0.09 2.81 16.23
CA LEU A 202 -1.39 2.77 16.90
C LEU A 202 -2.34 1.72 16.35
N GLU A 203 -1.95 1.06 15.27
CA GLU A 203 -2.79 0.07 14.60
C GLU A 203 -3.16 -1.09 15.52
N ALA A 204 -2.21 -1.62 16.29
CA ALA A 204 -2.48 -2.70 17.25
C ALA A 204 -3.52 -2.31 18.30
N ALA A 205 -3.42 -1.09 18.84
CA ALA A 205 -4.36 -0.56 19.83
C ALA A 205 -5.78 -0.44 19.25
N PHE A 206 -5.91 0.12 18.05
CA PHE A 206 -7.21 0.25 17.37
C PHE A 206 -7.79 -1.10 16.95
N LYS A 207 -6.96 -2.02 16.46
CA LYS A 207 -7.41 -3.36 16.07
C LYS A 207 -7.95 -4.12 17.26
N ARG A 208 -7.26 -4.08 18.40
CA ARG A 208 -7.68 -4.73 19.65
C ARG A 208 -8.96 -4.14 20.21
N SER A 209 -9.13 -2.82 20.14
CA SER A 209 -10.20 -2.11 20.84
C SER A 209 -11.46 -1.89 19.99
N PHE A 210 -11.30 -1.80 18.66
CA PHE A 210 -12.37 -1.41 17.74
C PHE A 210 -12.45 -2.29 16.49
N GLY A 211 -11.59 -3.30 16.34
CA GLY A 211 -11.61 -4.25 15.23
C GLY A 211 -11.15 -3.71 13.87
N ILE A 212 -10.64 -2.48 13.82
CA ILE A 212 -10.22 -1.78 12.59
C ILE A 212 -8.69 -1.75 12.45
N ASP A 213 -8.21 -1.95 11.23
CA ASP A 213 -6.82 -1.85 10.77
C ASP A 213 -6.78 -1.09 9.44
N HIS A 214 -5.58 -0.89 8.88
CA HIS A 214 -5.38 -0.06 7.70
C HIS A 214 -6.00 -0.69 6.45
N HIS A 215 -6.09 -2.01 6.37
CA HIS A 215 -6.76 -2.70 5.26
C HIS A 215 -8.28 -2.45 5.29
N ILE A 216 -8.91 -2.63 6.45
CA ILE A 216 -10.35 -2.35 6.62
C ILE A 216 -10.63 -0.87 6.36
N ALA A 217 -9.83 0.02 6.94
CA ALA A 217 -9.99 1.46 6.76
C ALA A 217 -9.75 1.90 5.32
N GLY A 218 -8.76 1.32 4.63
CA GLY A 218 -8.48 1.55 3.21
C GLY A 218 -9.67 1.15 2.36
N SER A 219 -10.21 -0.05 2.56
CA SER A 219 -11.44 -0.52 1.90
C SER A 219 -12.62 0.42 2.18
N GLU A 220 -12.85 0.83 3.43
CA GLU A 220 -13.92 1.77 3.77
C GLU A 220 -13.73 3.15 3.12
N ILE A 221 -12.50 3.59 2.88
CA ILE A 221 -12.21 4.84 2.17
C ILE A 221 -12.47 4.69 0.68
N LEU A 222 -11.89 3.68 0.03
CA LEU A 222 -12.03 3.50 -1.43
C LEU A 222 -13.49 3.26 -1.83
N LEU A 223 -14.22 2.47 -1.04
CA LEU A 223 -15.62 2.11 -1.30
C LEU A 223 -16.63 3.14 -0.76
N GLY A 224 -16.18 4.27 -0.21
CA GLY A 224 -17.09 5.35 0.20
C GLY A 224 -17.83 5.13 1.52
N HIS A 225 -17.44 4.12 2.30
CA HIS A 225 -18.06 3.74 3.59
C HIS A 225 -17.46 4.47 4.81
N SER A 226 -16.40 5.26 4.63
CA SER A 226 -15.79 6.08 5.68
C SER A 226 -16.26 7.55 5.64
N PRO A 227 -16.02 8.36 6.69
CA PRO A 227 -16.36 9.79 6.71
C PRO A 227 -15.80 10.62 5.55
N TYR A 228 -14.70 10.16 4.94
CA TYR A 228 -14.00 10.87 3.84
C TYR A 228 -14.01 10.09 2.52
N GLY A 229 -14.62 8.91 2.49
CA GLY A 229 -14.49 7.99 1.35
C GLY A 229 -15.24 8.42 0.10
N ARG A 230 -16.42 9.06 0.24
CA ARG A 230 -17.27 9.44 -0.89
C ARG A 230 -16.52 10.25 -1.95
N GLU A 231 -15.67 11.19 -1.53
CA GLU A 231 -14.91 12.04 -2.45
C GLU A 231 -13.93 11.22 -3.32
N ILE A 232 -13.27 10.21 -2.74
CA ILE A 232 -12.39 9.29 -3.49
C ILE A 232 -13.22 8.49 -4.49
N THR A 233 -14.32 7.88 -4.04
CA THR A 233 -15.21 7.07 -4.88
C THR A 233 -15.78 7.89 -6.06
N ASP A 234 -16.22 9.12 -5.80
CA ASP A 234 -16.75 10.04 -6.81
C ASP A 234 -15.69 10.40 -7.85
N VAL A 235 -14.46 10.73 -7.40
CA VAL A 235 -13.34 11.01 -8.32
C VAL A 235 -13.02 9.79 -9.17
N LEU A 236 -12.81 8.61 -8.58
CA LEU A 236 -12.52 7.39 -9.34
C LEU A 236 -13.58 7.10 -10.42
N THR A 237 -14.85 7.15 -10.03
CA THR A 237 -15.99 6.89 -10.92
C THR A 237 -16.07 7.91 -12.05
N SER A 238 -15.83 9.20 -11.77
CA SER A 238 -15.86 10.28 -12.78
C SER A 238 -14.80 10.12 -13.87
N TYR A 239 -13.68 9.45 -13.56
CA TYR A 239 -12.61 9.13 -14.51
C TYR A 239 -12.72 7.71 -15.08
N GLY A 240 -13.81 6.99 -14.79
CA GLY A 240 -14.10 5.66 -15.34
C GLY A 240 -13.28 4.53 -14.72
N LEU A 241 -12.78 4.70 -13.50
CA LEU A 241 -12.15 3.63 -12.71
C LEU A 241 -13.14 3.06 -11.71
N ASP A 242 -13.15 1.74 -11.58
CA ASP A 242 -13.95 1.03 -10.57
C ASP A 242 -13.19 1.01 -9.23
N PRO A 243 -13.76 1.56 -8.14
CA PRO A 243 -13.15 1.52 -6.81
C PRO A 243 -12.83 0.10 -6.32
N GLU A 244 -13.64 -0.91 -6.67
CA GLU A 244 -13.36 -2.30 -6.28
C GLU A 244 -12.15 -2.86 -7.02
N GLU A 245 -11.99 -2.53 -8.31
CA GLU A 245 -10.83 -2.90 -9.11
C GLU A 245 -9.56 -2.26 -8.56
N VAL A 246 -9.61 -0.96 -8.23
CA VAL A 246 -8.49 -0.24 -7.60
C VAL A 246 -8.11 -0.86 -6.26
N LEU A 247 -9.11 -1.19 -5.43
CA LEU A 247 -8.88 -1.82 -4.13
C LEU A 247 -8.21 -3.19 -4.29
N ALA A 248 -8.70 -4.04 -5.18
CA ALA A 248 -8.17 -5.38 -5.40
C ALA A 248 -6.71 -5.36 -5.92
N ILE A 249 -6.33 -4.35 -6.69
CA ILE A 249 -4.94 -4.13 -7.10
C ILE A 249 -4.11 -3.63 -5.90
N ALA A 250 -4.60 -2.60 -5.19
CA ALA A 250 -3.88 -1.98 -4.08
C ALA A 250 -3.64 -2.95 -2.91
N SER A 251 -4.56 -3.91 -2.68
CA SER A 251 -4.42 -4.97 -1.67
C SER A 251 -3.57 -6.15 -2.14
N GLY A 252 -3.14 -6.17 -3.40
CA GLY A 252 -2.37 -7.28 -3.99
C GLY A 252 -3.20 -8.55 -4.25
N GLU A 253 -4.53 -8.47 -4.20
CA GLU A 253 -5.44 -9.59 -4.53
C GLU A 253 -5.46 -9.89 -6.04
N GLN A 254 -5.18 -8.89 -6.87
CA GLN A 254 -5.00 -9.05 -8.32
C GLN A 254 -3.53 -8.90 -8.73
N ASP A 255 -2.96 -9.97 -9.27
CA ASP A 255 -1.63 -9.96 -9.84
C ASP A 255 -1.67 -9.56 -11.34
N ARG A 256 -1.70 -8.24 -11.59
CA ARG A 256 -1.81 -7.66 -12.95
C ARG A 256 -0.56 -6.91 -13.42
N PHE A 257 0.39 -6.66 -12.52
CA PHE A 257 1.52 -5.76 -12.75
C PHE A 257 2.83 -6.43 -12.35
N ASP A 258 3.09 -7.63 -12.90
CA ASP A 258 4.33 -8.39 -12.71
C ASP A 258 4.72 -8.60 -11.24
N GLY A 259 3.74 -8.76 -10.33
CA GLY A 259 3.98 -8.89 -8.90
C GLY A 259 4.34 -7.59 -8.15
N PHE A 260 4.34 -6.42 -8.79
CA PHE A 260 4.71 -5.15 -8.13
C PHE A 260 3.71 -4.64 -7.08
N PHE A 261 2.59 -5.34 -6.86
CA PHE A 261 1.66 -5.13 -5.74
C PHE A 261 1.60 -6.32 -4.77
N SER A 262 1.72 -7.54 -5.26
CA SER A 262 1.51 -8.79 -4.50
C SER A 262 2.81 -9.53 -4.14
N GLY A 263 3.92 -9.14 -4.76
CA GLY A 263 5.23 -9.79 -4.66
C GLY A 263 6.10 -9.23 -3.54
N PRO A 264 7.24 -9.90 -3.25
CA PRO A 264 8.19 -9.45 -2.23
C PRO A 264 8.97 -8.18 -2.65
N ILE A 265 9.16 -8.00 -3.96
CA ILE A 265 9.76 -6.82 -4.59
C ILE A 265 8.60 -6.03 -5.22
N ASN A 266 8.09 -5.04 -4.49
CA ASN A 266 6.88 -4.30 -4.86
C ASN A 266 7.07 -2.79 -4.68
N PHE A 267 6.23 -1.96 -5.29
CA PHE A 267 6.43 -0.49 -5.30
C PHE A 267 6.46 0.11 -3.88
N ASP A 268 5.54 -0.33 -3.02
CA ASP A 268 5.46 0.09 -1.60
C ASP A 268 6.78 -0.17 -0.90
N THR A 269 7.25 -1.43 -0.90
CA THR A 269 8.47 -1.81 -0.19
C THR A 269 9.73 -1.17 -0.78
N ILE A 270 9.82 -1.00 -2.11
CA ILE A 270 10.96 -0.32 -2.74
C ILE A 270 11.06 1.12 -2.24
N GLU A 271 9.97 1.87 -2.31
CA GLU A 271 9.92 3.27 -1.89
C GLU A 271 10.14 3.38 -0.38
N GLY A 272 9.39 2.59 0.40
CA GLY A 272 9.33 2.69 1.85
C GLY A 272 10.63 2.28 2.55
N ILE A 273 11.32 1.24 2.06
CA ILE A 273 12.60 0.81 2.63
C ILE A 273 13.70 1.82 2.33
N LEU A 274 13.80 2.29 1.08
CA LEU A 274 14.82 3.26 0.71
C LEU A 274 14.54 4.64 1.35
N ARG A 275 13.26 5.02 1.55
CA ARG A 275 12.87 6.17 2.36
C ARG A 275 13.23 6.00 3.84
N SER A 276 13.00 4.82 4.41
CA SER A 276 13.39 4.51 5.79
C SER A 276 14.90 4.67 5.99
N TRP A 277 15.68 4.36 4.97
CA TRP A 277 17.14 4.50 5.02
C TRP A 277 17.61 5.96 5.10
N MET A 278 16.80 6.92 4.63
CA MET A 278 17.12 8.35 4.75
C MET A 278 17.16 8.86 6.19
N TYR A 279 16.60 8.12 7.15
CA TYR A 279 16.76 8.41 8.58
C TYR A 279 18.14 8.03 9.12
N VAL A 280 18.84 7.11 8.44
CA VAL A 280 20.13 6.55 8.85
C VAL A 280 21.28 7.22 8.11
N LYS A 281 21.21 7.26 6.77
CA LYS A 281 22.23 7.87 5.92
C LYS A 281 21.70 9.07 5.15
N LYS A 282 22.47 10.16 5.22
CA LYS A 282 22.05 11.49 4.75
C LYS A 282 22.54 11.84 3.35
N ASN A 283 23.29 10.97 2.68
CA ASN A 283 23.77 11.19 1.31
C ASN A 283 23.60 9.91 0.48
N THR A 284 22.88 10.08 -0.63
CA THR A 284 22.76 9.24 -1.84
C THR A 284 23.25 7.80 -1.73
N ASN A 285 22.30 6.87 -1.62
CA ASN A 285 22.55 5.47 -1.95
C ASN A 285 22.94 5.36 -3.44
N ALA A 286 23.88 4.48 -3.79
CA ALA A 286 24.09 4.08 -5.18
C ALA A 286 22.79 3.57 -5.85
N VAL A 287 21.85 3.10 -5.03
CA VAL A 287 20.55 2.52 -5.40
C VAL A 287 19.39 3.50 -5.12
N THR A 288 18.70 3.93 -6.18
CA THR A 288 17.46 4.73 -6.08
C THR A 288 16.23 3.84 -6.31
N PRO A 289 15.03 4.24 -5.83
CA PRO A 289 13.81 3.50 -6.06
C PRO A 289 13.54 3.18 -7.55
N GLU A 290 13.80 4.13 -8.45
CA GLU A 290 13.63 3.96 -9.90
C GLU A 290 14.59 2.91 -10.44
N LYS A 291 15.87 2.94 -10.01
CA LYS A 291 16.85 1.93 -10.40
C LYS A 291 16.41 0.53 -10.00
N VAL A 292 15.84 0.37 -8.79
CA VAL A 292 15.35 -0.95 -8.35
C VAL A 292 14.16 -1.40 -9.18
N VAL A 293 13.22 -0.51 -9.50
CA VAL A 293 12.07 -0.82 -10.37
C VAL A 293 12.56 -1.22 -11.77
N LEU A 294 13.43 -0.42 -12.39
CA LEU A 294 13.98 -0.70 -13.71
C LEU A 294 14.75 -2.02 -13.75
N ALA A 295 15.63 -2.27 -12.77
CA ALA A 295 16.34 -3.53 -12.65
C ALA A 295 15.40 -4.73 -12.47
N SER A 296 14.32 -4.56 -11.70
CA SER A 296 13.30 -5.59 -11.46
C SER A 296 12.45 -5.89 -12.72
N ILE A 297 12.25 -4.89 -13.59
CA ILE A 297 11.60 -5.03 -14.90
C ILE A 297 12.56 -5.69 -15.90
N ASN A 298 13.75 -5.11 -16.07
CA ASN A 298 14.71 -5.49 -17.11
C ASN A 298 15.26 -6.90 -16.90
N ARG A 299 15.82 -7.18 -15.71
CA ARG A 299 16.52 -8.43 -15.38
C ARG A 299 17.45 -8.91 -16.49
N ALA A 300 18.19 -8.01 -17.12
CA ALA A 300 18.97 -8.31 -18.32
C ALA A 300 20.39 -8.78 -18.00
N ASN A 301 20.95 -8.39 -16.85
CA ASN A 301 22.36 -8.62 -16.53
C ASN A 301 22.63 -8.61 -15.01
N ASP A 302 23.89 -8.88 -14.64
CA ASP A 302 24.34 -8.93 -13.25
C ASP A 302 24.19 -7.59 -12.51
N THR A 303 24.21 -6.46 -13.21
CA THR A 303 23.99 -5.14 -12.59
C THR A 303 22.55 -5.01 -12.09
N ASP A 304 21.58 -5.49 -12.87
CA ASP A 304 20.17 -5.54 -12.44
C ASP A 304 20.04 -6.43 -11.20
N MET A 305 20.63 -7.63 -11.23
CA MET A 305 20.62 -8.55 -10.09
C MET A 305 21.19 -7.90 -8.83
N ARG A 306 22.40 -7.31 -8.92
CA ARG A 306 23.05 -6.65 -7.79
C ARG A 306 22.24 -5.47 -7.25
N THR A 307 21.53 -4.75 -8.11
CA THR A 307 20.68 -3.62 -7.71
C THR A 307 19.48 -4.10 -6.87
N VAL A 308 18.79 -5.16 -7.30
CA VAL A 308 17.64 -5.70 -6.56
C VAL A 308 18.09 -6.45 -5.29
N ASP A 309 19.22 -7.15 -5.34
CA ASP A 309 19.84 -7.78 -4.18
C ASP A 309 20.24 -6.75 -3.12
N ALA A 310 20.89 -5.64 -3.52
CA ALA A 310 21.23 -4.55 -2.61
C ALA A 310 19.98 -3.92 -1.97
N PHE A 311 18.88 -3.75 -2.72
CA PHE A 311 17.60 -3.35 -2.14
C PHE A 311 17.12 -4.33 -1.04
N TRP A 312 17.25 -5.63 -1.27
CA TRP A 312 16.87 -6.64 -0.27
C TRP A 312 17.74 -6.60 0.99
N GLU A 313 19.02 -6.27 0.85
CA GLU A 313 19.90 -6.01 2.00
C GLU A 313 19.48 -4.75 2.76
N PHE A 314 19.11 -3.66 2.08
CA PHE A 314 18.52 -2.48 2.73
C PHE A 314 17.23 -2.82 3.48
N LYS A 315 16.45 -3.79 2.98
CA LYS A 315 15.27 -4.28 3.68
C LYS A 315 15.64 -4.97 4.99
N ASP A 316 16.65 -5.84 5.00
CA ASP A 316 17.17 -6.41 6.26
C ASP A 316 17.58 -5.31 7.23
N HIS A 317 18.38 -4.35 6.77
CA HIS A 317 18.89 -3.27 7.59
C HIS A 317 17.78 -2.38 8.17
N ALA A 318 16.81 -1.96 7.36
CA ALA A 318 15.69 -1.14 7.82
C ALA A 318 14.87 -1.86 8.90
N TYR A 319 14.57 -3.15 8.72
CA TYR A 319 13.86 -3.91 9.75
C TYR A 319 14.71 -4.14 10.99
N ARG A 320 15.97 -4.51 10.84
CA ARG A 320 16.84 -4.86 11.96
C ARG A 320 17.24 -3.66 12.81
N PHE A 321 17.49 -2.51 12.20
CA PHE A 321 18.05 -1.35 12.89
C PHE A 321 17.02 -0.25 13.20
N ILE A 322 15.91 -0.20 12.47
CA ILE A 322 14.88 0.83 12.63
C ILE A 322 13.58 0.25 13.16
N VAL A 323 12.88 -0.55 12.36
CA VAL A 323 11.47 -0.91 12.62
C VAL A 323 11.33 -1.96 13.73
N ARG A 324 12.21 -2.97 13.75
CA ARG A 324 12.18 -4.10 14.68
C ARG A 324 13.44 -4.18 15.54
N SER A 325 14.18 -3.07 15.66
CA SER A 325 15.19 -2.90 16.70
C SER A 325 14.51 -2.72 18.06
N GLU A 326 15.25 -2.91 19.15
CA GLU A 326 14.73 -2.67 20.49
C GLU A 326 14.26 -1.22 20.65
N PHE A 327 14.94 -0.26 20.01
CA PHE A 327 14.52 1.13 19.99
C PHE A 327 13.16 1.33 19.27
N GLY A 328 12.98 0.73 18.09
CA GLY A 328 11.71 0.81 17.36
C GLY A 328 10.55 0.19 18.14
N VAL A 329 10.78 -1.01 18.69
CA VAL A 329 9.80 -1.72 19.52
C VAL A 329 9.45 -0.94 20.78
N ALA A 330 10.44 -0.37 21.48
CA ALA A 330 10.22 0.47 22.65
C ALA A 330 9.44 1.75 22.31
N SER A 331 9.77 2.39 21.19
CA SER A 331 9.08 3.59 20.70
C SER A 331 7.60 3.32 20.43
N ASP A 332 7.29 2.23 19.73
CA ASP A 332 5.93 1.81 19.46
C ASP A 332 5.17 1.48 20.75
N PHE A 333 5.80 0.68 21.61
CA PHE A 333 5.21 0.25 22.88
C PHE A 333 4.82 1.43 23.77
N LEU A 334 5.67 2.46 23.89
CA LEU A 334 5.37 3.65 24.68
C LEU A 334 4.14 4.41 24.14
N CYS A 335 4.06 4.57 22.82
CA CYS A 335 2.92 5.23 22.19
C CYS A 335 1.63 4.40 22.36
N GLU A 336 1.71 3.10 22.07
CA GLU A 336 0.59 2.17 22.20
C GLU A 336 0.07 2.16 23.64
N SER A 337 0.95 2.05 24.63
CA SER A 337 0.60 2.02 26.05
C SER A 337 -0.17 3.27 26.48
N ILE A 338 0.29 4.47 26.08
CA ILE A 338 -0.42 5.71 26.38
C ILE A 338 -1.81 5.72 25.74
N VAL A 339 -1.93 5.27 24.49
CA VAL A 339 -3.22 5.23 23.81
C VAL A 339 -4.17 4.25 24.47
N LEU A 340 -3.69 3.07 24.87
CA LEU A 340 -4.49 2.05 25.53
C LEU A 340 -4.98 2.48 26.92
N GLN A 341 -4.13 3.17 27.68
CA GLN A 341 -4.54 3.78 28.96
C GLN A 341 -5.62 4.86 28.79
N ASN A 342 -5.67 5.48 27.61
CA ASN A 342 -6.62 6.53 27.26
C ASN A 342 -7.70 6.05 26.28
N ILE A 343 -7.87 4.74 26.09
CA ILE A 343 -8.71 4.18 25.02
C ILE A 343 -10.18 4.59 25.14
N THR A 344 -10.66 4.84 26.36
CA THR A 344 -12.03 5.31 26.64
C THR A 344 -12.32 6.71 26.10
N ARG A 345 -11.29 7.45 25.68
CA ARG A 345 -11.40 8.77 25.02
C ARG A 345 -11.51 8.65 23.50
N LEU A 346 -11.38 7.44 22.97
CA LEU A 346 -11.40 7.15 21.54
C LEU A 346 -12.64 6.33 21.16
N GLU A 347 -13.07 6.52 19.92
CA GLU A 347 -14.10 5.74 19.24
C GLU A 347 -13.51 5.11 17.97
N ARG A 348 -14.20 4.13 17.37
CA ARG A 348 -13.75 3.48 16.12
C ARG A 348 -13.42 4.49 15.02
N ASN A 349 -14.25 5.52 14.84
CA ASN A 349 -14.06 6.52 13.78
C ASN A 349 -12.88 7.45 14.04
N ASP A 350 -12.29 7.44 15.25
CA ASP A 350 -11.05 8.17 15.51
C ASP A 350 -9.84 7.59 14.77
N TYR A 351 -9.98 6.38 14.23
CA TYR A 351 -9.01 5.79 13.32
C TYR A 351 -8.75 6.67 12.10
N PHE A 352 -9.76 7.43 11.65
CA PHE A 352 -9.67 8.30 10.48
C PHE A 352 -9.17 9.72 10.78
N LEU A 353 -8.69 9.99 12.01
CA LEU A 353 -8.13 11.29 12.37
C LEU A 353 -6.76 11.55 11.75
N THR A 354 -6.32 12.79 11.86
CA THR A 354 -4.92 13.21 11.71
C THR A 354 -4.17 13.12 13.04
N GLU A 355 -2.84 13.21 13.03
CA GLU A 355 -2.05 13.26 14.27
C GLU A 355 -2.36 14.51 15.11
N LYS A 356 -2.53 15.67 14.48
CA LYS A 356 -2.94 16.89 15.20
C LYS A 356 -4.26 16.70 15.93
N GLN A 357 -5.19 15.94 15.37
CA GLN A 357 -6.48 15.64 16.00
C GLN A 357 -6.33 14.61 17.12
N ILE A 358 -5.60 13.51 16.92
CA ILE A 358 -5.42 12.51 17.98
C ILE A 358 -4.66 13.08 19.19
N PHE A 359 -3.71 13.99 18.96
CA PHE A 359 -3.01 14.72 20.02
C PHE A 359 -3.90 15.66 20.85
N LYS A 360 -5.04 16.10 20.31
CA LYS A 360 -6.05 16.83 21.09
C LYS A 360 -6.85 15.88 21.97
N LYS A 361 -7.18 14.68 21.46
CA LYS A 361 -7.89 13.66 22.22
C LYS A 361 -7.03 13.01 23.31
N ILE A 362 -5.73 12.84 23.05
CA ILE A 362 -4.75 12.22 23.95
C ILE A 362 -3.57 13.19 24.20
N PRO A 363 -3.72 14.17 25.12
CA PRO A 363 -2.68 15.16 25.39
C PRO A 363 -1.36 14.57 25.92
N ASP A 364 -1.41 13.42 26.59
CA ASP A 364 -0.20 12.76 27.09
C ASP A 364 0.67 12.20 25.95
N LEU A 365 0.05 11.69 24.89
CA LEU A 365 0.75 11.26 23.67
C LEU A 365 1.45 12.45 23.00
N LYS A 366 0.76 13.60 22.92
CA LYS A 366 1.36 14.86 22.44
C LYS A 366 2.56 15.28 23.30
N ARG A 367 2.45 15.13 24.63
CA ARG A 367 3.51 15.51 25.57
C ARG A 367 4.74 14.60 25.41
N LEU A 368 4.54 13.30 25.24
CA LEU A 368 5.60 12.34 24.93
C LEU A 368 6.32 12.71 23.62
N LEU A 369 5.58 12.86 22.52
CA LEU A 369 6.17 12.92 21.17
C LEU A 369 6.66 14.31 20.75
N LEU A 370 6.09 15.39 21.30
CA LEU A 370 6.46 16.76 20.92
C LEU A 370 7.25 17.51 21.98
N LYS A 371 7.11 17.13 23.24
CA LYS A 371 7.83 17.78 24.35
C LYS A 371 8.87 16.88 24.99
N PHE A 372 8.92 15.59 24.62
CA PHE A 372 9.76 14.58 25.25
C PHE A 372 9.62 14.58 26.77
N GLN A 373 8.40 14.87 27.24
CA GLN A 373 8.06 14.99 28.64
C GLN A 373 7.14 13.83 29.01
N PHE A 374 7.64 12.94 29.87
CA PHE A 374 6.87 11.83 30.39
C PHE A 374 6.45 12.13 31.83
N ARG A 375 5.16 11.92 32.15
CA ARG A 375 4.69 11.92 33.55
C ARG A 375 4.56 10.47 33.98
N ARG A 376 5.36 10.07 34.97
CA ARG A 376 5.23 8.77 35.65
C ARG A 376 3.78 8.55 36.06
N GLN A 377 3.08 7.62 35.41
CA GLN A 377 1.82 7.10 35.92
C GLN A 377 2.09 5.85 36.77
N LYS A 378 1.27 5.67 37.81
CA LYS A 378 1.46 4.68 38.88
C LYS A 378 1.66 3.27 38.32
N ALA A 379 2.81 2.67 38.68
CA ALA A 379 3.08 1.23 38.73
C ALA A 379 2.79 0.41 37.46
N GLN A 380 3.52 0.67 36.37
CA GLN A 380 3.95 -0.47 35.54
C GLN A 380 5.12 -1.11 36.26
N SER A 381 5.05 -2.43 36.48
CA SER A 381 6.11 -3.14 37.20
C SER A 381 7.42 -3.03 36.40
N GLU A 382 8.55 -2.84 37.08
CA GLU A 382 9.90 -2.80 36.49
C GLU A 382 10.30 -4.11 35.75
N ARG A 383 9.37 -5.05 35.59
CA ARG A 383 9.53 -6.39 35.01
C ARG A 383 8.64 -6.65 33.80
N GLU A 384 7.98 -5.62 33.24
CA GLU A 384 7.18 -5.85 32.03
C GLU A 384 8.08 -6.23 30.86
N GLU A 385 7.77 -7.37 30.25
CA GLU A 385 8.46 -7.91 29.09
C GLU A 385 7.63 -7.65 27.84
N ILE A 386 8.28 -7.15 26.79
CA ILE A 386 7.66 -6.89 25.49
C ILE A 386 8.03 -8.04 24.56
N PRO A 387 7.11 -8.97 24.28
CA PRO A 387 7.33 -9.95 23.23
C PRO A 387 7.23 -9.25 21.86
N TYR A 388 8.21 -9.50 21.00
CA TYR A 388 8.20 -8.96 19.65
C TYR A 388 8.81 -9.95 18.65
N LYS A 389 8.26 -9.97 17.43
CA LYS A 389 8.83 -10.72 16.31
C LYS A 389 9.94 -9.94 15.62
N ALA A 390 11.20 -10.35 15.79
CA ALA A 390 12.28 -9.89 14.94
C ALA A 390 12.08 -10.45 13.51
N ARG A 391 12.54 -9.70 12.51
CA ARG A 391 12.48 -10.11 11.10
C ARG A 391 13.87 -9.98 10.49
N PHE A 392 14.29 -11.00 9.76
CA PHE A 392 15.55 -11.03 9.04
C PHE A 392 15.26 -11.40 7.59
N PHE A 393 15.98 -10.76 6.69
CA PHE A 393 15.84 -10.91 5.25
C PHE A 393 17.15 -11.42 4.68
N SER A 394 17.06 -12.39 3.77
CA SER A 394 18.22 -13.04 3.19
C SER A 394 18.00 -13.38 1.72
N ILE A 395 19.10 -13.47 0.98
CA ILE A 395 19.10 -13.83 -0.43
C ILE A 395 19.55 -15.29 -0.55
N ASP A 396 18.71 -16.14 -1.13
CA ASP A 396 19.04 -17.52 -1.45
C ASP A 396 19.58 -17.61 -2.87
N GLN A 397 20.90 -17.70 -3.00
CA GLN A 397 21.58 -17.70 -4.29
C GLN A 397 21.33 -18.97 -5.13
N ARG A 398 20.68 -20.00 -4.56
CA ARG A 398 20.27 -21.20 -5.33
C ARG A 398 19.15 -20.88 -6.32
N PHE A 399 18.37 -19.83 -6.07
CA PHE A 399 17.35 -19.34 -6.99
C PHE A 399 17.94 -18.24 -7.84
N ASP A 400 17.96 -18.44 -9.16
CA ASP A 400 18.45 -17.42 -10.07
C ASP A 400 17.54 -16.18 -10.06
N PHE A 401 18.15 -15.02 -10.29
CA PHE A 401 17.43 -13.75 -10.39
C PHE A 401 16.60 -13.68 -11.69
N TYR A 402 17.05 -14.33 -12.75
CA TYR A 402 16.50 -14.19 -14.10
C TYR A 402 15.14 -14.89 -14.30
N SER A 403 14.84 -15.95 -13.53
CA SER A 403 13.61 -16.74 -13.61
C SER A 403 12.38 -16.09 -12.98
N ARG A 404 12.53 -14.91 -12.35
CA ARG A 404 11.45 -14.24 -11.58
C ARG A 404 10.90 -15.08 -10.42
N ASN A 405 11.66 -16.06 -9.92
CA ASN A 405 11.32 -16.77 -8.67
C ASN A 405 11.70 -15.95 -7.42
N ASP A 406 11.08 -14.78 -7.29
CA ASP A 406 11.42 -13.83 -6.23
C ASP A 406 11.07 -14.36 -4.84
N ARG A 407 10.00 -15.17 -4.71
CA ARG A 407 9.64 -15.80 -3.44
C ARG A 407 10.67 -16.83 -2.98
N GLY A 408 11.38 -17.47 -3.92
CA GLY A 408 12.48 -18.38 -3.63
C GLY A 408 13.77 -17.64 -3.28
N ARG A 409 14.16 -16.63 -4.08
CA ARG A 409 15.40 -15.88 -3.88
C ARG A 409 15.35 -14.94 -2.67
N TYR A 410 14.28 -14.17 -2.54
CA TYR A 410 14.15 -13.10 -1.55
C TYR A 410 13.36 -13.58 -0.34
N THR A 411 14.09 -14.14 0.62
CA THR A 411 13.53 -14.87 1.76
C THR A 411 13.45 -14.01 3.01
N GLN A 412 12.57 -14.41 3.93
CA GLN A 412 12.47 -13.84 5.27
C GLN A 412 12.38 -14.95 6.32
N ARG A 413 12.92 -14.69 7.50
CA ARG A 413 12.66 -15.48 8.72
C ARG A 413 12.16 -14.57 9.84
N LYS A 414 11.33 -15.13 10.71
CA LYS A 414 10.80 -14.45 11.89
C LYS A 414 11.32 -15.17 13.12
N GLU A 415 11.67 -14.41 14.14
CA GLU A 415 12.20 -14.93 15.39
C GLU A 415 11.47 -14.26 16.54
N ASP A 416 10.90 -15.04 17.45
CA ASP A 416 10.26 -14.51 18.66
C ASP A 416 11.36 -14.06 19.63
N ARG A 417 11.29 -12.80 20.04
CA ARG A 417 12.22 -12.19 20.99
C ARG A 417 11.44 -11.53 22.12
N VAL A 418 12.13 -11.33 23.23
CA VAL A 418 11.60 -10.63 24.38
C VAL A 418 12.62 -9.56 24.75
N MET A 419 12.15 -8.34 24.96
CA MET A 419 12.95 -7.28 25.56
C MET A 419 12.27 -6.75 26.81
N ARG A 420 13.04 -6.12 27.70
CA ARG A 420 12.46 -5.41 28.83
C ARG A 420 11.76 -4.15 28.33
N ALA A 421 10.57 -3.87 28.87
CA ALA A 421 9.91 -2.61 28.62
C ALA A 421 10.81 -1.46 29.08
N PRO A 422 10.93 -0.37 28.29
CA PRO A 422 11.69 0.80 28.72
C PRO A 422 11.07 1.34 30.02
N ASN A 423 11.91 1.61 31.03
CA ASN A 423 11.45 2.22 32.28
C ASN A 423 11.21 3.71 32.00
N PRO A 424 9.98 4.21 32.00
CA PRO A 424 9.70 5.52 31.46
C PRO A 424 9.90 6.61 32.53
N ALA A 425 11.09 6.71 33.11
CA ALA A 425 11.46 7.83 33.98
C ALA A 425 11.92 9.04 33.13
N SER A 426 12.60 8.78 32.00
CA SER A 426 12.99 9.77 30.98
C SER A 426 12.87 9.17 29.56
N VAL A 427 12.75 10.02 28.53
CA VAL A 427 12.92 9.60 27.12
C VAL A 427 14.38 9.18 26.82
N ASP A 428 15.30 9.49 27.73
CA ASP A 428 16.71 9.09 27.66
C ASP A 428 16.94 7.61 28.05
N ASP A 429 15.91 6.95 28.59
CA ASP A 429 15.93 5.51 28.92
C ASP A 429 15.57 4.61 27.72
N LEU A 430 15.28 5.20 26.55
CA LEU A 430 15.09 4.44 25.32
C LEU A 430 16.41 3.78 24.89
N PRO A 431 16.39 2.52 24.40
CA PRO A 431 17.56 1.92 23.78
C PRO A 431 18.11 2.84 22.70
N SER A 432 19.43 2.96 22.57
CA SER A 432 19.98 3.71 21.45
C SER A 432 19.57 3.05 20.13
N PRO A 433 19.30 3.82 19.05
CA PRO A 433 19.11 3.23 17.73
C PRO A 433 20.27 2.29 17.42
N SER A 434 19.97 1.04 17.09
CA SER A 434 20.98 -0.02 16.94
C SER A 434 21.77 0.08 15.62
N ILE A 435 21.92 1.29 15.09
CA ILE A 435 22.62 1.56 13.83
C ILE A 435 24.12 1.31 14.07
N PRO A 436 24.73 0.27 13.47
CA PRO A 436 26.11 -0.05 13.76
C PRO A 436 27.05 1.06 13.27
N ALA A 437 28.07 1.40 14.05
CA ALA A 437 29.04 2.45 13.71
C ALA A 437 29.76 2.20 12.37
N SER A 438 29.88 0.93 11.95
CA SER A 438 30.42 0.54 10.64
C SER A 438 29.62 1.09 9.45
N PHE A 439 28.35 1.43 9.63
CA PHE A 439 27.54 2.07 8.60
C PHE A 439 27.88 3.55 8.40
N ASN A 440 28.59 4.21 9.32
CA ASN A 440 28.97 5.62 9.17
C ASN A 440 30.05 5.83 8.08
N GLY A 441 30.75 4.78 7.64
CA GLY A 441 31.87 4.85 6.69
C GLY A 441 31.76 4.02 5.40
N LEU A 442 30.67 3.27 5.19
CA LEU A 442 30.50 2.47 3.96
C LEU A 442 29.93 3.33 2.82
N ASP A 443 30.72 3.63 1.79
CA ASP A 443 30.17 3.95 0.46
C ASP A 443 29.59 2.64 -0.10
N ILE A 444 28.26 2.49 -0.08
CA ILE A 444 27.57 1.35 -0.68
C ILE A 444 26.89 1.81 -1.97
#